data_AF-A0A6J5CPX1-F1
#
_entry.id   AF-A0A6J5CPX1-F1
#
_cell.length_a   1.000
_cell.length_b   1.000
_cell.length_c   1.000
_cell.angle_alpha   90.00
_cell.angle_beta   90.00
_cell.angle_gamma   90.00
#
_symmetry.space_group_name_H-M   'P 1'
#
loop_
_entity.id
_entity.type
_entity.pdbx_description
1 polymer ?
#
loop_
_entity_poly.entity_id
_entity_poly.type
_entity_poly.pdbx_seq_one_letter_code
_entity_poly.pdbx_strand_id
1 'polypeptide(L)'
;MPINVTIDADELRMLLAMREEHDALQSERDGLRSALRLVTAERDLAEERLRAYRRELFGAKSEARASDQPGLFNEAEVLGTNATPAQEDTPETRIAAHTRKKRGHRKPLDPNLPREVVRHELPEGERFCNHDGHALVEIGVETSEQLDVIPEQLRVIQHQRVKYACPCCDLGIKVTPAPLRIIPRGLLTESALAWVASGKYQFGMPIYRQAVLLRRFGGDISSNTLAASMVRVGLATQPVINLMRDALLDADVIYCDETTFQVLKEEGRKPQTKSYLWAQMTGSGTPIRCFAYTAGRGAKLADKLFTGIRKGAVLMTDVYERLPFAQAPRA
;
A
#
# COMPACT_ATOMS: atom_id res chain seq x y z
N MET A 1 -82.38 2.63 23.78
CA MET A 1 -83.21 2.62 25.01
C MET A 1 -82.27 2.76 26.19
N PRO A 2 -82.46 3.70 27.12
CA PRO A 2 -81.65 3.76 28.33
C PRO A 2 -81.93 2.50 29.17
N ILE A 3 -80.86 1.79 29.55
CA ILE A 3 -80.96 0.67 30.49
C ILE A 3 -81.02 1.30 31.88
N ASN A 4 -82.21 1.30 32.49
CA ASN A 4 -82.36 1.69 33.90
C ASN A 4 -81.87 0.52 34.77
N VAL A 5 -80.74 0.73 35.44
CA VAL A 5 -80.21 -0.20 36.45
C VAL A 5 -80.63 0.31 37.82
N THR A 6 -81.40 -0.48 38.56
CA THR A 6 -81.76 -0.22 39.96
C THR A 6 -80.84 -1.04 40.85
N ILE A 7 -80.06 -0.36 41.69
CA ILE A 7 -79.18 -0.98 42.71
C ILE A 7 -79.76 -0.75 44.10
N ASP A 8 -79.58 -1.72 45.00
CA ASP A 8 -79.99 -1.57 46.40
C ASP A 8 -78.96 -0.79 47.24
N ALA A 9 -79.32 -0.46 48.49
CA ALA A 9 -78.47 0.34 49.37
C ALA A 9 -77.19 -0.38 49.81
N ASP A 10 -77.18 -1.71 49.82
CA ASP A 10 -76.01 -2.52 50.18
C ASP A 10 -75.05 -2.65 48.98
N GLU A 11 -75.58 -2.84 47.78
CA GLU A 11 -74.84 -2.80 46.52
C GLU A 11 -74.16 -1.44 46.29
N LEU A 12 -74.86 -0.33 46.57
CA LEU A 12 -74.27 1.01 46.49
C LEU A 12 -73.11 1.17 47.49
N ARG A 13 -73.27 0.67 48.72
CA ARG A 13 -72.20 0.70 49.75
C ARG A 13 -70.98 -0.10 49.32
N MET A 14 -71.17 -1.29 48.75
CA MET A 14 -70.07 -2.12 48.23
C MET A 14 -69.34 -1.44 47.06
N LEU A 15 -70.08 -0.83 46.12
CA LEU A 15 -69.47 -0.13 44.99
C LEU A 15 -68.67 1.11 45.43
N LEU A 16 -69.13 1.82 46.46
CA LEU A 16 -68.38 2.94 47.04
C LEU A 16 -67.11 2.45 47.75
N ALA A 17 -67.16 1.36 48.51
CA ALA A 17 -65.98 0.76 49.13
C ALA A 17 -64.96 0.28 48.09
N MET A 18 -65.41 -0.39 47.03
CA MET A 18 -64.55 -0.79 45.91
C MET A 18 -63.91 0.40 45.19
N ARG A 19 -64.64 1.51 45.07
CA ARG A 19 -64.10 2.74 44.50
C ARG A 19 -63.01 3.35 45.39
N GLU A 20 -63.24 3.41 46.70
CA GLU A 20 -62.25 3.91 47.66
C GLU A 20 -60.98 3.05 47.66
N GLU A 21 -61.10 1.72 47.63
CA GLU A 21 -59.97 0.80 47.51
C GLU A 21 -59.22 0.96 46.18
N HIS A 22 -59.95 1.09 45.08
CA HIS A 22 -59.35 1.32 43.77
C HIS A 22 -58.61 2.66 43.71
N ASP A 23 -59.19 3.73 44.27
CA ASP A 23 -58.56 5.05 44.34
C ASP A 23 -57.28 5.02 45.22
N ALA A 24 -57.30 4.25 46.33
CA ALA A 24 -56.13 4.01 47.16
C ALA A 24 -55.02 3.26 46.39
N LEU A 25 -55.37 2.19 45.68
CA LEU A 25 -54.43 1.43 44.83
C LEU A 25 -53.87 2.27 43.68
N GLN A 26 -54.68 3.17 43.10
CA GLN A 26 -54.21 4.10 42.08
C GLN A 26 -53.20 5.09 42.65
N SER A 27 -53.47 5.64 43.84
CA SER A 27 -52.54 6.53 44.54
C SER A 27 -51.22 5.81 44.86
N GLU A 28 -51.27 4.56 45.34
CA GLU A 28 -50.08 3.75 45.62
C GLU A 28 -49.28 3.45 44.34
N ARG A 29 -49.95 3.03 43.27
CA ARG A 29 -49.33 2.78 41.95
C ARG A 29 -48.62 4.04 41.43
N ASP A 30 -49.24 5.20 41.56
CA ASP A 30 -48.69 6.44 41.05
C ASP A 30 -47.51 6.92 41.93
N GLY A 31 -47.55 6.65 43.24
CA GLY A 31 -46.40 6.78 44.14
C GLY A 31 -45.23 5.87 43.76
N LEU A 32 -45.48 4.58 43.55
CA LEU A 32 -44.46 3.61 43.12
C LEU A 32 -43.86 3.95 41.75
N ARG A 33 -44.69 4.40 40.79
CA ARG A 33 -44.21 4.86 39.47
C ARG A 33 -43.30 6.07 39.59
N SER A 34 -43.62 6.99 40.49
CA SER A 34 -42.81 8.19 40.73
C SER A 34 -41.47 7.82 41.37
N ALA A 35 -41.49 6.95 42.38
CA ALA A 35 -40.27 6.43 43.00
C ALA A 35 -39.39 5.66 42.00
N LEU A 36 -39.99 4.81 41.15
CA LEU A 36 -39.27 4.06 40.12
C LEU A 36 -38.59 5.00 39.13
N ARG A 37 -39.25 6.09 38.71
CA ARG A 37 -38.65 7.11 37.83
C ARG A 37 -37.43 7.76 38.47
N LEU A 38 -37.53 8.13 39.75
CA LEU A 38 -36.41 8.75 40.49
C LEU A 38 -35.22 7.80 40.60
N VAL A 39 -35.45 6.56 41.05
CA VAL A 39 -34.38 5.56 41.19
C VAL A 39 -33.76 5.20 39.83
N THR A 40 -34.56 5.16 38.77
CA THR A 40 -34.05 4.93 37.41
C THR A 40 -33.14 6.06 36.95
N ALA A 41 -33.54 7.32 37.19
CA ALA A 41 -32.73 8.49 36.85
C ALA A 41 -31.42 8.53 37.66
N GLU A 42 -31.47 8.17 38.95
CA GLU A 42 -30.27 8.07 39.80
C GLU A 42 -29.33 6.96 39.32
N ARG A 43 -29.85 5.79 38.96
CA ARG A 43 -29.07 4.70 38.36
C ARG A 43 -28.39 5.16 37.08
N ASP A 44 -29.12 5.78 36.16
CA ASP A 44 -28.58 6.22 34.87
C ASP A 44 -27.48 7.28 35.07
N LEU A 45 -27.68 8.22 36.00
CA LEU A 45 -26.66 9.20 36.36
C LEU A 45 -25.41 8.55 36.99
N ALA A 46 -25.59 7.55 37.86
CA ALA A 46 -24.48 6.81 38.45
C ALA A 46 -23.72 6.00 37.40
N GLU A 47 -24.41 5.37 36.45
CA GLU A 47 -23.80 4.66 35.33
C GLU A 47 -22.99 5.62 34.43
N GLU A 48 -23.54 6.79 34.10
CA GLU A 48 -22.82 7.79 33.30
C GLU A 48 -21.56 8.29 34.03
N ARG A 49 -21.65 8.57 35.33
CA ARG A 49 -20.48 8.92 36.15
C ARG A 49 -19.44 7.80 36.14
N LEU A 50 -19.87 6.55 36.24
CA LEU A 50 -18.97 5.40 36.24
C LEU A 50 -18.33 5.18 34.87
N ARG A 51 -19.05 5.43 33.77
CA ARG A 51 -18.50 5.47 32.40
C ARG A 51 -17.48 6.59 32.25
N ALA A 52 -17.78 7.79 32.76
CA ALA A 52 -16.86 8.92 32.74
C ALA A 52 -15.57 8.62 33.52
N TYR A 53 -15.68 8.11 34.75
CA TYR A 53 -14.51 7.69 35.55
C TYR A 53 -13.72 6.57 34.88
N ARG A 54 -14.39 5.56 34.30
CA ARG A 54 -13.69 4.51 33.53
C ARG A 54 -12.97 5.09 32.32
N ARG A 55 -13.54 6.10 31.65
CA ARG A 55 -12.90 6.81 30.53
C ARG A 55 -11.74 7.70 30.99
N GLU A 56 -11.78 8.24 32.20
CA GLU A 56 -10.68 9.02 32.76
C GLU A 56 -9.52 8.13 33.24
N LEU A 57 -9.82 7.01 33.90
CA LEU A 57 -8.84 6.05 34.42
C LEU A 57 -8.24 5.15 33.32
N PHE A 58 -9.07 4.69 32.39
CA PHE A 58 -8.71 3.68 31.39
C PHE A 58 -8.96 4.11 29.93
N GLY A 59 -9.57 5.27 29.71
CA GLY A 59 -9.71 5.82 28.36
C GLY A 59 -8.38 6.39 27.86
N ALA A 60 -8.17 6.33 26.54
CA ALA A 60 -6.98 6.89 25.92
C ALA A 60 -6.92 8.40 26.18
N LYS A 61 -5.85 8.87 26.85
CA LYS A 61 -5.59 10.29 27.16
C LYS A 61 -5.22 11.15 25.94
N SER A 62 -5.39 10.61 24.74
CA SER A 62 -5.06 11.29 23.50
C SER A 62 -6.01 10.83 22.41
N GLU A 63 -6.44 11.74 21.54
CA GLU A 63 -6.99 11.44 20.21
C GLU A 63 -5.93 10.79 19.28
N ALA A 64 -5.03 9.98 19.84
CA ALA A 64 -4.23 9.06 19.06
C ALA A 64 -5.21 8.02 18.51
N ARG A 65 -5.62 8.23 17.25
CA ARG A 65 -6.15 7.17 16.39
C ARG A 65 -5.32 5.93 16.66
N ALA A 66 -5.97 4.83 17.00
CA ALA A 66 -5.30 3.55 17.25
C ALA A 66 -4.24 3.35 16.17
N SER A 67 -2.98 3.21 16.59
CA SER A 67 -1.82 3.04 15.71
C SER A 67 -1.78 1.66 15.05
N ASP A 68 -2.95 1.07 14.85
CA ASP A 68 -3.15 -0.22 14.26
C ASP A 68 -3.52 -0.04 12.78
N GLN A 69 -2.85 0.90 12.10
CA GLN A 69 -2.64 0.76 10.67
C GLN A 69 -1.73 -0.46 10.51
N PRO A 70 -2.22 -1.65 10.09
CA PRO A 70 -1.31 -2.71 9.70
C PRO A 70 -0.40 -2.13 8.62
N GLY A 71 0.92 -2.23 8.80
CA GLY A 71 1.92 -1.54 7.98
C GLY A 71 1.62 -1.58 6.48
N LEU A 72 0.91 -0.57 5.97
CA LEU A 72 0.38 -0.53 4.61
C LEU A 72 1.51 -0.43 3.58
N PHE A 73 2.66 0.11 3.99
CA PHE A 73 3.75 0.45 3.09
C PHE A 73 4.88 -0.57 3.09
N ASN A 74 5.10 -1.31 4.19
CA ASN A 74 6.32 -2.13 4.38
C ASN A 74 6.19 -3.62 3.98
N GLU A 75 5.07 -3.99 3.35
CA GLU A 75 4.81 -5.38 2.96
C GLU A 75 5.77 -5.86 1.86
N ALA A 76 6.13 -4.99 0.92
CA ALA A 76 6.97 -5.34 -0.23
C ALA A 76 8.39 -5.70 0.22
N GLU A 77 8.91 -4.94 1.17
CA GLU A 77 10.24 -5.07 1.74
C GLU A 77 10.30 -6.34 2.60
N VAL A 78 9.28 -6.57 3.45
CA VAL A 78 9.22 -7.76 4.32
C VAL A 78 9.08 -9.06 3.54
N LEU A 79 8.26 -9.09 2.48
CA LEU A 79 8.09 -10.28 1.64
C LEU A 79 9.24 -10.45 0.63
N GLY A 80 9.80 -9.34 0.15
CA GLY A 80 10.87 -9.32 -0.84
C GLY A 80 12.19 -9.87 -0.33
N THR A 81 12.53 -9.73 0.96
CA THR A 81 13.81 -10.20 1.54
C THR A 81 14.04 -11.71 1.38
N ASN A 82 12.97 -12.51 1.29
CA ASN A 82 13.05 -13.97 1.17
C ASN A 82 12.82 -14.48 -0.26
N ALA A 83 12.58 -13.59 -1.22
CA ALA A 83 12.32 -13.96 -2.61
C ALA A 83 13.63 -14.07 -3.39
N THR A 84 13.76 -15.08 -4.27
CA THR A 84 14.91 -15.15 -5.20
C THR A 84 14.57 -14.37 -6.46
N PRO A 85 15.24 -13.25 -6.75
CA PRO A 85 14.83 -12.41 -7.85
C PRO A 85 15.53 -12.78 -9.18
N ALA A 86 14.99 -12.31 -10.31
CA ALA A 86 15.56 -12.54 -11.65
C ALA A 86 16.81 -11.68 -11.85
N GLN A 87 18.01 -12.18 -11.54
CA GLN A 87 19.26 -11.38 -11.55
C GLN A 87 19.43 -10.48 -12.78
N GLU A 88 19.84 -9.22 -12.54
CA GLU A 88 20.64 -8.45 -13.48
C GLU A 88 22.02 -9.12 -13.53
N ASP A 89 22.58 -9.30 -14.73
CA ASP A 89 23.93 -9.86 -14.89
C ASP A 89 24.95 -8.78 -14.49
N THR A 90 25.14 -8.55 -13.19
CA THR A 90 26.29 -7.80 -12.64
C THR A 90 27.48 -8.75 -12.46
N PRO A 91 28.73 -8.35 -12.76
CA PRO A 91 29.90 -9.20 -12.62
C PRO A 91 30.05 -9.68 -11.17
N GLU A 92 30.21 -11.00 -11.03
CA GLU A 92 30.08 -11.72 -9.76
C GLU A 92 31.16 -11.32 -8.73
N THR A 93 30.74 -10.82 -7.57
CA THR A 93 31.59 -10.80 -6.37
C THR A 93 31.44 -12.14 -5.66
N ARG A 94 32.53 -12.91 -5.56
CA ARG A 94 32.57 -14.20 -4.85
C ARG A 94 32.44 -13.97 -3.36
N ILE A 95 31.31 -14.38 -2.77
CA ILE A 95 31.19 -14.57 -1.32
C ILE A 95 31.18 -16.08 -1.06
N ALA A 96 32.05 -16.51 -0.14
CA ALA A 96 32.27 -17.90 0.22
C ALA A 96 31.07 -18.50 1.00
N ALA A 97 30.82 -19.79 0.72
CA ALA A 97 30.05 -20.73 1.54
C ALA A 97 28.51 -20.57 1.60
N HIS A 98 27.81 -20.74 0.47
CA HIS A 98 26.52 -21.46 0.45
C HIS A 98 26.32 -22.19 -0.89
N THR A 99 26.09 -23.49 -0.84
CA THR A 99 25.76 -24.30 -2.02
C THR A 99 24.36 -23.92 -2.51
N ARG A 100 24.29 -23.08 -3.54
CA ARG A 100 23.04 -22.62 -4.14
C ARG A 100 22.45 -23.76 -5.00
N LYS A 101 21.25 -24.24 -4.68
CA LYS A 101 20.50 -25.17 -5.56
C LYS A 101 20.37 -24.54 -6.95
N LYS A 102 20.68 -25.28 -8.02
CA LYS A 102 20.44 -24.85 -9.41
C LYS A 102 18.99 -24.37 -9.53
N ARG A 103 18.78 -23.18 -10.10
CA ARG A 103 17.44 -22.62 -10.33
C ARG A 103 16.63 -23.62 -11.18
N GLY A 104 15.56 -24.17 -10.61
CA GLY A 104 14.59 -24.95 -11.37
C GLY A 104 14.00 -24.10 -12.50
N HIS A 105 13.64 -24.73 -13.60
CA HIS A 105 12.93 -24.07 -14.70
C HIS A 105 11.70 -23.32 -14.13
N ARG A 106 11.49 -22.08 -14.58
CA ARG A 106 10.32 -21.28 -14.17
C ARG A 106 9.05 -22.05 -14.56
N LYS A 107 8.05 -22.04 -13.68
CA LYS A 107 6.72 -22.57 -14.01
C LYS A 107 6.18 -21.77 -15.21
N PRO A 108 5.71 -22.44 -16.28
CA PRO A 108 5.11 -21.75 -17.42
C PRO A 108 3.83 -21.01 -16.98
N LEU A 109 3.50 -19.93 -17.69
CA LEU A 109 2.23 -19.23 -17.49
C LEU A 109 1.06 -20.11 -17.95
N ASP A 110 -0.13 -19.86 -17.42
CA ASP A 110 -1.32 -20.67 -17.72
C ASP A 110 -1.55 -20.74 -19.24
N PRO A 111 -1.66 -21.95 -19.83
CA PRO A 111 -1.92 -22.12 -21.26
C PRO A 111 -3.26 -21.51 -21.71
N ASN A 112 -4.23 -21.35 -20.81
CA ASN A 112 -5.55 -20.80 -21.15
C ASN A 112 -5.59 -19.27 -21.24
N LEU A 113 -4.51 -18.58 -20.82
CA LEU A 113 -4.43 -17.13 -20.98
C LEU A 113 -4.26 -16.76 -22.47
N PRO A 114 -4.96 -15.71 -22.95
CA PRO A 114 -4.79 -15.23 -24.32
C PRO A 114 -3.35 -14.77 -24.54
N ARG A 115 -2.78 -15.14 -25.69
CA ARG A 115 -1.40 -14.80 -26.08
C ARG A 115 -1.40 -13.76 -27.19
N GLU A 116 -0.69 -12.66 -26.97
CA GLU A 116 -0.35 -11.69 -28.00
C GLU A 116 1.09 -11.93 -28.43
N VAL A 117 1.30 -12.26 -29.71
CA VAL A 117 2.63 -12.54 -30.25
C VAL A 117 3.24 -11.23 -30.76
N VAL A 118 4.33 -10.81 -30.15
CA VAL A 118 5.12 -9.65 -30.60
C VAL A 118 6.42 -10.17 -31.18
N ARG A 119 6.56 -10.05 -32.51
CA ARG A 119 7.72 -10.51 -33.25
C ARG A 119 8.77 -9.40 -33.36
N HIS A 120 10.00 -9.73 -32.97
CA HIS A 120 11.16 -8.83 -33.00
C HIS A 120 12.08 -9.32 -34.11
N GLU A 121 12.31 -8.45 -35.09
CA GLU A 121 13.21 -8.69 -36.22
C GLU A 121 14.42 -7.76 -36.16
N LEU A 122 15.52 -8.15 -36.80
CA LEU A 122 16.65 -7.25 -37.00
C LEU A 122 16.23 -6.11 -37.95
N PRO A 123 16.76 -4.89 -37.75
CA PRO A 123 16.66 -3.83 -38.75
C PRO A 123 17.15 -4.32 -40.12
N GLU A 124 16.52 -3.90 -41.21
CA GLU A 124 16.86 -4.39 -42.56
C GLU A 124 18.35 -4.26 -42.91
N GLY A 125 18.97 -3.14 -42.51
CA GLY A 125 20.40 -2.91 -42.72
C GLY A 125 21.34 -3.85 -41.95
N GLU A 126 20.84 -4.54 -40.92
CA GLU A 126 21.61 -5.49 -40.12
C GLU A 126 21.41 -6.95 -40.56
N ARG A 127 20.50 -7.20 -41.52
CA ARG A 127 20.18 -8.54 -42.07
C ARG A 127 21.20 -9.03 -43.09
N PHE A 128 22.43 -8.52 -43.03
CA PHE A 128 23.54 -8.95 -43.88
C PHE A 128 24.66 -9.52 -43.01
N CYS A 129 25.37 -10.51 -43.54
CA CYS A 129 26.51 -11.10 -42.87
C CYS A 129 27.70 -10.13 -42.89
N ASN A 130 28.36 -9.98 -41.75
CA ASN A 130 29.52 -9.09 -41.63
C ASN A 130 30.78 -9.67 -42.30
N HIS A 131 30.79 -10.96 -42.62
CA HIS A 131 31.96 -11.65 -43.19
C HIS A 131 31.98 -11.58 -44.72
N ASP A 132 30.84 -11.86 -45.35
CA ASP A 132 30.71 -12.10 -46.79
C ASP A 132 29.54 -11.32 -47.43
N GLY A 133 28.88 -10.43 -46.67
CA GLY A 133 27.90 -9.46 -47.19
C GLY A 133 26.57 -10.05 -47.67
N HIS A 134 26.38 -11.36 -47.56
CA HIS A 134 25.16 -12.03 -48.00
C HIS A 134 23.97 -11.74 -47.07
N ALA A 135 22.78 -11.76 -47.65
CA ALA A 135 21.54 -11.66 -46.89
C ALA A 135 21.39 -12.87 -45.94
N LEU A 136 21.06 -12.58 -44.68
CA LEU A 136 20.84 -13.60 -43.66
C LEU A 136 19.43 -14.20 -43.81
N VAL A 137 19.32 -15.51 -43.57
CA VAL A 137 18.06 -16.26 -43.60
C VAL A 137 17.58 -16.55 -42.18
N GLU A 138 16.26 -16.54 -41.99
CA GLU A 138 15.66 -16.94 -40.71
C GLU A 138 15.82 -18.45 -40.49
N ILE A 139 16.34 -18.81 -39.32
CA ILE A 139 16.57 -20.22 -38.92
C ILE A 139 15.73 -20.66 -37.73
N GLY A 140 15.03 -19.73 -37.07
CA GLY A 140 14.17 -20.05 -35.94
C GLY A 140 13.87 -18.83 -35.07
N VAL A 141 13.13 -19.07 -33.99
CA VAL A 141 12.64 -18.03 -33.10
C VAL A 141 12.93 -18.39 -31.64
N GLU A 142 13.44 -17.44 -30.88
CA GLU A 142 13.57 -17.51 -29.43
C GLU A 142 12.34 -16.88 -28.75
N THR A 143 11.60 -17.67 -27.99
CA THR A 143 10.34 -17.25 -27.37
C THR A 143 10.53 -16.91 -25.89
N SER A 144 9.98 -15.77 -25.45
CA SER A 144 9.86 -15.42 -24.02
C SER A 144 8.48 -14.86 -23.71
N GLU A 145 7.92 -15.24 -22.55
CA GLU A 145 6.56 -14.84 -22.15
C GLU A 145 6.62 -13.85 -20.97
N GLN A 146 5.74 -12.84 -21.00
CA GLN A 146 5.45 -11.93 -19.88
C GLN A 146 3.96 -11.90 -19.61
N LEU A 147 3.58 -11.85 -18.32
CA LEU A 147 2.21 -11.60 -17.94
C LEU A 147 1.91 -10.10 -18.04
N ASP A 148 0.84 -9.77 -18.75
CA ASP A 148 0.34 -8.42 -18.91
C ASP A 148 -1.04 -8.28 -18.26
N VAL A 149 -1.29 -7.11 -17.69
CA VAL A 149 -2.55 -6.78 -17.01
C VAL A 149 -3.21 -5.65 -17.78
N ILE A 150 -4.30 -5.98 -18.46
CA ILE A 150 -5.29 -4.99 -18.86
C ILE A 150 -6.32 -4.95 -17.73
N PRO A 151 -6.81 -3.79 -17.27
CA PRO A 151 -7.90 -3.76 -16.30
C PRO A 151 -9.02 -4.75 -16.70
N GLU A 152 -9.36 -5.67 -15.79
CA GLU A 152 -10.32 -6.79 -15.95
C GLU A 152 -9.88 -8.01 -16.79
N GLN A 153 -8.72 -8.00 -17.44
CA GLN A 153 -8.23 -9.13 -18.26
C GLN A 153 -6.73 -9.41 -18.07
N LEU A 154 -6.38 -10.69 -17.89
CA LEU A 154 -4.99 -11.14 -17.98
C LEU A 154 -4.68 -11.69 -19.37
N ARG A 155 -3.49 -11.36 -19.86
CA ARG A 155 -2.94 -11.93 -21.10
C ARG A 155 -1.45 -12.19 -20.97
N VAL A 156 -0.92 -12.96 -21.91
CA VAL A 156 0.51 -13.23 -22.03
C VAL A 156 1.04 -12.52 -23.28
N ILE A 157 2.04 -11.66 -23.11
CA ILE A 157 2.81 -11.16 -24.25
C ILE A 157 3.92 -12.16 -24.54
N GLN A 158 3.85 -12.80 -25.70
CA GLN A 158 4.85 -13.73 -26.19
C GLN A 158 5.79 -13.01 -27.16
N HIS A 159 6.99 -12.69 -26.68
CA HIS A 159 8.04 -12.09 -27.50
C HIS A 159 8.78 -13.16 -28.29
N GLN A 160 8.76 -13.03 -29.60
CA GLN A 160 9.43 -13.90 -30.56
C GLN A 160 10.64 -13.19 -31.16
N ARG A 161 11.85 -13.59 -30.79
CA ARG A 161 13.11 -13.01 -31.30
C ARG A 161 13.63 -13.86 -32.44
N VAL A 162 13.64 -13.30 -33.65
CA VAL A 162 14.07 -14.04 -34.83
C VAL A 162 15.58 -14.27 -34.79
N LYS A 163 15.99 -15.50 -35.12
CA LYS A 163 17.36 -15.93 -35.34
C LYS A 163 17.64 -15.95 -36.84
N TYR A 164 18.73 -15.33 -37.23
CA TYR A 164 19.22 -15.24 -38.58
C TYR A 164 20.57 -15.95 -38.70
N ALA A 165 20.84 -16.59 -39.84
CA ALA A 165 22.14 -17.16 -40.18
C ALA A 165 22.52 -16.88 -41.64
N CYS A 166 23.81 -16.83 -41.95
CA CYS A 166 24.27 -16.79 -43.35
C CYS A 166 24.03 -18.18 -43.95
N PRO A 167 23.45 -18.29 -45.15
CA PRO A 167 23.40 -19.56 -45.88
C PRO A 167 24.78 -20.00 -46.43
N CYS A 168 25.77 -19.12 -46.33
CA CYS A 168 27.06 -19.10 -47.03
C CYS A 168 28.22 -19.50 -46.14
N CYS A 169 28.21 -18.98 -44.91
CA CYS A 169 29.24 -19.24 -43.91
C CYS A 169 28.57 -19.59 -42.57
N ASP A 170 29.12 -20.55 -41.84
CA ASP A 170 28.60 -20.94 -40.51
C ASP A 170 28.88 -19.88 -39.42
N LEU A 171 29.47 -18.74 -39.78
CA LEU A 171 29.93 -17.69 -38.86
C LEU A 171 28.92 -16.53 -38.70
N GLY A 172 27.89 -16.45 -39.56
CA GLY A 172 26.97 -15.31 -39.66
C GLY A 172 25.69 -15.42 -38.82
N ILE A 173 25.73 -15.95 -37.59
CA ILE A 173 24.52 -16.10 -36.76
C ILE A 173 24.24 -14.80 -36.00
N LYS A 174 23.06 -14.21 -36.21
CA LYS A 174 22.57 -13.05 -35.46
C LYS A 174 21.23 -13.36 -34.81
N VAL A 175 21.07 -13.00 -33.55
CA VAL A 175 19.78 -13.11 -32.85
C VAL A 175 19.27 -11.70 -32.58
N THR A 176 18.01 -11.45 -32.92
CA THR A 176 17.40 -10.16 -32.64
C THR A 176 17.54 -9.85 -31.14
N PRO A 177 18.05 -8.66 -30.75
CA PRO A 177 18.17 -8.29 -29.34
C PRO A 177 16.83 -8.39 -28.61
N ALA A 178 16.87 -8.71 -27.31
CA ALA A 178 15.66 -8.64 -26.51
C ALA A 178 15.26 -7.16 -26.32
N PRO A 179 13.96 -6.83 -26.31
CA PRO A 179 13.53 -5.47 -26.00
C PRO A 179 14.01 -5.08 -24.60
N LEU A 180 14.34 -3.80 -24.43
CA LEU A 180 14.68 -3.24 -23.12
C LEU A 180 13.48 -3.38 -22.18
N ARG A 181 13.75 -3.81 -20.95
CA ARG A 181 12.74 -4.01 -19.91
C ARG A 181 13.23 -3.41 -18.62
N ILE A 182 12.31 -2.87 -17.82
CA ILE A 182 12.65 -2.27 -16.52
C ILE A 182 13.26 -3.29 -15.55
N ILE A 183 12.81 -4.55 -15.61
CA ILE A 183 13.42 -5.67 -14.90
C ILE A 183 13.92 -6.67 -15.96
N PRO A 184 15.24 -6.83 -16.12
CA PRO A 184 15.79 -7.81 -17.06
C PRO A 184 15.29 -9.22 -16.77
N ARG A 185 14.79 -9.89 -17.81
CA ARG A 185 14.16 -11.23 -17.72
C ARG A 185 13.00 -11.27 -16.71
N GLY A 186 12.34 -10.14 -16.45
CA GLY A 186 11.18 -10.02 -15.56
C GLY A 186 9.96 -10.80 -16.09
N LEU A 187 9.11 -11.25 -15.16
CA LEU A 187 7.89 -12.01 -15.48
C LEU A 187 6.72 -11.10 -15.90
N LEU A 188 6.68 -9.89 -15.37
CA LEU A 188 5.61 -8.91 -15.57
C LEU A 188 6.02 -7.91 -16.65
N THR A 189 5.05 -7.44 -17.43
CA THR A 189 5.23 -6.26 -18.29
C THR A 189 5.30 -4.98 -17.46
N GLU A 190 5.76 -3.89 -18.08
CA GLU A 190 5.78 -2.56 -17.49
C GLU A 190 4.38 -2.10 -17.07
N SER A 191 3.36 -2.38 -17.89
CA SER A 191 1.95 -2.10 -17.56
C SER A 191 1.46 -2.91 -16.35
N ALA A 192 1.80 -4.20 -16.28
CA ALA A 192 1.47 -5.03 -15.13
C ALA A 192 2.16 -4.54 -13.85
N LEU A 193 3.44 -4.14 -13.95
CA LEU A 193 4.17 -3.54 -12.84
C LEU A 193 3.54 -2.23 -12.36
N ALA A 194 3.13 -1.37 -13.29
CA ALA A 194 2.44 -0.11 -12.98
C ALA A 194 1.07 -0.36 -12.31
N TRP A 195 0.34 -1.38 -12.75
CA TRP A 195 -0.92 -1.79 -12.11
C TRP A 195 -0.69 -2.26 -10.67
N VAL A 196 0.33 -3.10 -10.42
CA VAL A 196 0.68 -3.56 -9.07
C VAL A 196 1.09 -2.40 -8.16
N ALA A 197 1.94 -1.50 -8.69
CA ALA A 197 2.39 -0.31 -7.95
C ALA A 197 1.21 0.60 -7.58
N SER A 198 0.32 0.88 -8.53
CA SER A 198 -0.88 1.69 -8.28
C SER A 198 -1.81 1.02 -7.27
N GLY A 199 -2.06 -0.29 -7.43
CA GLY A 199 -2.80 -1.10 -6.47
C GLY A 199 -2.24 -0.98 -5.05
N LYS A 200 -0.92 -1.08 -4.90
CA LYS A 200 -0.26 -1.07 -3.59
C LYS A 200 -0.23 0.32 -2.97
N TYR A 201 0.27 1.30 -3.69
CA TYR A 201 0.65 2.60 -3.11
C TYR A 201 -0.44 3.66 -3.27
N GLN A 202 -1.21 3.64 -4.36
CA GLN A 202 -2.30 4.59 -4.57
C GLN A 202 -3.61 4.10 -3.91
N PHE A 203 -3.95 2.82 -4.07
CA PHE A 203 -5.21 2.26 -3.60
C PHE A 203 -5.11 1.49 -2.28
N GLY A 204 -3.91 1.36 -1.71
CA GLY A 204 -3.70 0.68 -0.42
C GLY A 204 -4.04 -0.81 -0.44
N MET A 205 -4.07 -1.45 -1.60
CA MET A 205 -4.36 -2.88 -1.73
C MET A 205 -3.13 -3.70 -1.34
N PRO A 206 -3.21 -4.57 -0.30
CA PRO A 206 -2.09 -5.42 0.08
C PRO A 206 -1.61 -6.31 -1.08
N ILE A 207 -0.31 -6.56 -1.18
CA ILE A 207 0.30 -7.33 -2.27
C ILE A 207 -0.24 -8.75 -2.31
N TYR A 208 -0.45 -9.39 -1.14
CA TYR A 208 -1.08 -10.70 -1.11
C TYR A 208 -2.50 -10.70 -1.72
N ARG A 209 -3.26 -9.61 -1.53
CA ARG A 209 -4.61 -9.47 -2.08
C ARG A 209 -4.57 -9.30 -3.59
N GLN A 210 -3.59 -8.56 -4.10
CA GLN A 210 -3.34 -8.45 -5.53
C GLN A 210 -2.93 -9.79 -6.15
N ALA A 211 -2.05 -10.56 -5.48
CA ALA A 211 -1.68 -11.91 -5.93
C ALA A 211 -2.89 -12.85 -6.01
N VAL A 212 -3.79 -12.81 -5.01
CA VAL A 212 -5.05 -13.57 -5.03
C VAL A 212 -5.94 -13.12 -6.19
N LEU A 213 -6.02 -11.82 -6.46
CA LEU A 213 -6.80 -11.29 -7.58
C LEU A 213 -6.25 -11.77 -8.92
N LEU A 214 -4.94 -11.72 -9.14
CA LEU A 214 -4.30 -12.24 -10.35
C LEU A 214 -4.58 -13.73 -10.52
N ARG A 215 -4.51 -14.52 -9.45
CA ARG A 215 -4.80 -15.97 -9.50
C ARG A 215 -6.23 -16.25 -9.97
N ARG A 216 -7.22 -15.43 -9.59
CA ARG A 216 -8.61 -15.60 -10.06
C ARG A 216 -8.74 -15.47 -11.57
N PHE A 217 -7.86 -14.72 -12.20
CA PHE A 217 -7.82 -14.53 -13.65
C PHE A 217 -6.81 -15.45 -14.35
N GLY A 218 -6.27 -16.48 -13.68
CA GLY A 218 -5.30 -17.43 -14.25
C GLY A 218 -3.82 -17.04 -14.05
N GLY A 219 -3.53 -15.90 -13.42
CA GLY A 219 -2.19 -15.45 -13.08
C GLY A 219 -1.68 -16.04 -11.76
N ASP A 220 -1.16 -17.27 -11.78
CA ASP A 220 -0.58 -17.90 -10.58
C ASP A 220 0.81 -17.33 -10.22
N ILE A 221 0.81 -16.11 -9.66
CA ILE A 221 2.01 -15.39 -9.21
C ILE A 221 2.00 -15.27 -7.68
N SER A 222 3.13 -15.59 -7.05
CA SER A 222 3.26 -15.44 -5.60
C SER A 222 3.36 -13.98 -5.16
N SER A 223 2.85 -13.66 -3.97
CA SER A 223 3.00 -12.34 -3.35
C SER A 223 4.47 -11.92 -3.20
N ASN A 224 5.36 -12.88 -2.91
CA ASN A 224 6.80 -12.65 -2.84
C ASN A 224 7.39 -12.21 -4.19
N THR A 225 6.91 -12.79 -5.30
CA THR A 225 7.34 -12.39 -6.66
C THR A 225 6.90 -10.96 -6.97
N LEU A 226 5.66 -10.59 -6.62
CA LEU A 226 5.16 -9.23 -6.79
C LEU A 226 5.95 -8.22 -5.94
N ALA A 227 6.16 -8.55 -4.66
CA ALA A 227 6.94 -7.74 -3.72
C ALA A 227 8.37 -7.50 -4.21
N ALA A 228 9.07 -8.56 -4.62
CA ALA A 228 10.42 -8.44 -5.18
C ALA A 228 10.45 -7.62 -6.48
N SER A 229 9.39 -7.67 -7.28
CA SER A 229 9.26 -6.86 -8.49
C SER A 229 9.11 -5.37 -8.13
N MET A 230 8.30 -5.03 -7.12
CA MET A 230 8.12 -3.65 -6.66
C MET A 230 9.41 -3.03 -6.13
N VAL A 231 10.19 -3.78 -5.34
CA VAL A 231 11.51 -3.31 -4.85
C VAL A 231 12.43 -2.96 -6.03
N ARG A 232 12.44 -3.80 -7.08
CA ARG A 232 13.28 -3.57 -8.26
C ARG A 232 12.81 -2.43 -9.13
N VAL A 233 11.50 -2.26 -9.29
CA VAL A 233 10.95 -1.06 -9.95
C VAL A 233 11.36 0.19 -9.18
N GLY A 234 11.30 0.16 -7.85
CA GLY A 234 11.79 1.27 -7.01
C GLY A 234 13.26 1.60 -7.26
N LEU A 235 14.13 0.58 -7.31
CA LEU A 235 15.56 0.77 -7.63
C LEU A 235 15.78 1.30 -9.05
N ALA A 236 15.11 0.72 -10.05
CA ALA A 236 15.26 1.12 -11.45
C ALA A 236 14.75 2.55 -11.73
N THR A 237 13.76 3.01 -10.96
CA THR A 237 13.18 4.35 -11.09
C THR A 237 13.87 5.40 -10.22
N GLN A 238 14.90 5.02 -9.45
CA GLN A 238 15.67 5.95 -8.61
C GLN A 238 16.16 7.21 -9.33
N PRO A 239 16.64 7.16 -10.60
CA PRO A 239 17.02 8.38 -11.32
C PRO A 239 15.87 9.38 -11.49
N VAL A 240 14.65 8.89 -11.73
CA VAL A 240 13.45 9.73 -11.84
C VAL A 240 13.09 10.32 -10.49
N ILE A 241 13.17 9.53 -9.41
CA ILE A 241 12.95 9.99 -8.03
C ILE A 241 13.96 11.09 -7.67
N ASN A 242 15.21 10.96 -8.10
CA ASN A 242 16.25 11.97 -7.87
C ASN A 242 15.92 13.28 -8.60
N LEU A 243 15.51 13.22 -9.88
CA LEU A 243 15.09 14.41 -10.63
C LEU A 243 13.87 15.09 -9.99
N MET A 244 12.89 14.31 -9.52
CA MET A 244 11.74 14.84 -8.79
C MET A 244 12.17 15.52 -7.49
N ARG A 245 13.16 14.93 -6.78
CA ARG A 245 13.71 15.52 -5.56
C ARG A 245 14.44 16.83 -5.83
N ASP A 246 15.25 16.90 -6.88
CA ASP A 246 15.97 18.12 -7.27
C ASP A 246 14.97 19.25 -7.58
N ALA A 247 13.94 18.95 -8.37
CA ALA A 247 12.88 19.91 -8.68
C ALA A 247 12.06 20.31 -7.45
N LEU A 248 11.83 19.39 -6.50
CA LEU A 248 11.16 19.70 -5.24
C LEU A 248 11.98 20.67 -4.38
N LEU A 249 13.29 20.45 -4.27
CA LEU A 249 14.19 21.29 -3.48
C LEU A 249 14.38 22.68 -4.10
N ASP A 250 14.14 22.82 -5.41
CA ASP A 250 14.16 24.10 -6.12
C ASP A 250 12.84 24.89 -6.06
N ALA A 251 11.79 24.34 -5.43
CA ALA A 251 10.50 25.04 -5.31
C ALA A 251 10.56 26.22 -4.31
N ASP A 252 9.77 27.27 -4.56
CA ASP A 252 9.71 28.44 -3.68
C ASP A 252 8.96 28.16 -2.37
N VAL A 253 7.99 27.24 -2.41
CA VAL A 253 7.24 26.79 -1.23
C VAL A 253 7.28 25.27 -1.18
N ILE A 254 7.64 24.70 -0.03
CA ILE A 254 7.67 23.26 0.22
C ILE A 254 6.83 22.98 1.46
N TYR A 255 5.91 22.02 1.38
CA TYR A 255 5.23 21.45 2.53
C TYR A 255 5.98 20.20 2.99
N CYS A 256 6.13 20.04 4.30
CA CYS A 256 6.70 18.83 4.88
C CYS A 256 5.91 18.40 6.11
N ASP A 257 5.57 17.12 6.16
CA ASP A 257 4.90 16.48 7.29
C ASP A 257 5.52 15.08 7.51
N GLU A 258 5.45 14.56 8.72
CA GLU A 258 5.91 13.21 9.05
C GLU A 258 4.80 12.31 9.57
N THR A 259 4.79 11.07 9.09
CA THR A 259 3.97 10.01 9.67
C THR A 259 4.86 8.98 10.33
N THR A 260 4.55 8.60 11.57
CA THR A 260 5.29 7.56 12.29
C THR A 260 4.75 6.18 11.97
N PHE A 261 5.65 5.21 11.81
CA PHE A 261 5.29 3.81 11.61
C PHE A 261 6.33 2.88 12.24
N GLN A 262 6.01 1.58 12.31
CA GLN A 262 6.91 0.56 12.84
C GLN A 262 7.45 -0.31 11.71
N VAL A 263 8.76 -0.55 11.72
CA VAL A 263 9.44 -1.44 10.78
C VAL A 263 9.76 -2.74 11.52
N LEU A 264 9.12 -3.84 11.09
CA LEU A 264 9.21 -5.12 11.79
C LEU A 264 10.61 -5.74 11.78
N LYS A 265 11.37 -5.51 10.70
CA LYS A 265 12.70 -6.10 10.48
C LYS A 265 13.69 -5.01 10.09
N GLU A 266 14.04 -4.19 11.06
CA GLU A 266 15.09 -3.20 10.89
C GLU A 266 16.35 -3.67 11.61
N GLU A 267 17.48 -3.64 10.91
CA GLU A 267 18.74 -4.12 11.45
C GLU A 267 19.17 -3.28 12.66
N GLY A 268 19.47 -3.96 13.78
CA GLY A 268 19.89 -3.30 15.02
C GLY A 268 18.79 -2.53 15.76
N ARG A 269 17.51 -2.63 15.38
CA ARG A 269 16.40 -1.92 16.04
C ARG A 269 15.25 -2.84 16.43
N LYS A 270 14.61 -2.54 17.56
CA LYS A 270 13.46 -3.32 18.05
C LYS A 270 12.22 -3.03 17.16
N PRO A 271 11.38 -4.03 16.84
CA PRO A 271 10.20 -3.85 15.98
C PRO A 271 9.22 -2.77 16.46
N GLN A 272 9.16 -2.52 17.78
CA GLN A 272 8.25 -1.54 18.40
C GLN A 272 8.78 -0.10 18.31
N THR A 273 10.02 0.07 17.84
CA THR A 273 10.65 1.39 17.74
C THR A 273 9.98 2.19 16.61
N LYS A 274 9.68 3.46 16.89
CA LYS A 274 9.14 4.36 15.87
C LYS A 274 10.18 4.68 14.80
N SER A 275 9.76 4.57 13.56
CA SER A 275 10.43 5.12 12.38
C SER A 275 9.52 6.17 11.74
N TYR A 276 10.07 6.95 10.82
CA TYR A 276 9.42 8.16 10.29
C TYR A 276 9.42 8.11 8.77
N LEU A 277 8.26 8.38 8.18
CA LEU A 277 8.10 8.62 6.75
C LEU A 277 7.80 10.10 6.57
N TRP A 278 8.71 10.83 5.94
CA TRP A 278 8.59 12.25 5.66
C TRP A 278 7.96 12.44 4.29
N ALA A 279 6.80 13.08 4.24
CA ALA A 279 6.14 13.48 3.02
C ALA A 279 6.53 14.93 2.72
N GLN A 280 7.25 15.14 1.61
CA GLN A 280 7.57 16.46 1.10
C GLN A 280 6.75 16.73 -0.15
N MET A 281 6.17 17.91 -0.26
CA MET A 281 5.38 18.32 -1.41
C MET A 281 5.73 19.72 -1.85
N THR A 282 5.70 19.98 -3.15
CA THR A 282 5.82 21.34 -3.67
C THR A 282 4.52 22.11 -3.42
N GLY A 283 4.65 23.35 -2.96
CA GLY A 283 3.56 24.31 -2.84
C GLY A 283 3.52 25.35 -3.95
N SER A 284 4.56 25.40 -4.79
CA SER A 284 4.61 26.19 -6.01
C SER A 284 5.18 25.36 -7.17
N GLY A 285 4.89 25.75 -8.41
CA GLY A 285 5.40 25.08 -9.61
C GLY A 285 4.77 23.71 -9.87
N THR A 286 5.60 22.78 -10.37
CA THR A 286 5.18 21.41 -10.72
C THR A 286 4.78 20.65 -9.45
N PRO A 287 3.58 20.04 -9.39
CA PRO A 287 3.15 19.29 -8.22
C PRO A 287 3.96 18.00 -8.08
N ILE A 288 4.78 17.93 -7.03
CA ILE A 288 5.65 16.80 -6.72
C ILE A 288 5.35 16.33 -5.30
N ARG A 289 5.35 15.01 -5.09
CA ARG A 289 5.24 14.38 -3.77
C ARG A 289 6.36 13.36 -3.63
N CYS A 290 7.25 13.59 -2.67
CA CYS A 290 8.36 12.69 -2.38
C CYS A 290 8.24 12.18 -0.94
N PHE A 291 8.44 10.87 -0.77
CA PHE A 291 8.45 10.23 0.54
C PHE A 291 9.88 9.82 0.89
N ALA A 292 10.33 10.15 2.09
CA ALA A 292 11.66 9.81 2.58
C ALA A 292 11.59 9.07 3.92
N TYR A 293 12.26 7.93 4.01
CA TYR A 293 12.36 7.14 5.23
C TYR A 293 13.49 7.65 6.13
N THR A 294 13.22 7.79 7.44
CA THR A 294 14.28 7.91 8.46
C THR A 294 14.00 7.00 9.66
N ALA A 295 15.06 6.35 10.16
CA ALA A 295 14.98 5.50 11.34
C ALA A 295 14.63 6.31 12.62
N GLY A 296 15.09 7.56 12.72
CA GLY A 296 14.85 8.41 13.89
C GLY A 296 14.30 9.80 13.54
N ARG A 297 14.03 10.58 14.58
CA ARG A 297 13.71 12.01 14.52
C ARG A 297 14.84 12.78 15.17
N GLY A 298 15.37 13.79 14.49
CA GLY A 298 16.45 14.62 15.00
C GLY A 298 16.99 15.57 13.94
N ALA A 299 17.57 16.70 14.37
CA ALA A 299 18.03 17.77 13.48
C ALA A 299 18.95 17.28 12.36
N LYS A 300 19.91 16.38 12.67
CA LYS A 300 20.83 15.79 11.68
C LYS A 300 20.16 14.98 10.57
N LEU A 301 18.99 14.40 10.84
CA LEU A 301 18.21 13.66 9.84
C LEU A 301 17.38 14.62 9.00
N ALA A 302 16.83 15.67 9.63
CA ALA A 302 16.15 16.75 8.92
C ALA A 302 17.10 17.55 8.00
N ASP A 303 18.34 17.80 8.42
CA ASP A 303 19.39 18.41 7.59
C ASP A 303 19.55 17.69 6.25
N LYS A 304 19.59 16.36 6.28
CA LYS A 304 19.71 15.53 5.07
C LYS A 304 18.49 15.59 4.18
N LEU A 305 17.29 15.82 4.74
CA LEU A 305 16.06 15.93 3.95
C LEU A 305 16.08 17.18 3.08
N PHE A 306 16.60 18.29 3.61
CA PHE A 306 16.57 19.61 2.97
C PHE A 306 17.93 20.11 2.48
N THR A 307 18.96 19.27 2.49
CA THR A 307 20.24 19.60 1.86
C THR A 307 20.01 19.93 0.39
N GLY A 308 20.44 21.12 -0.04
CA GLY A 308 20.28 21.59 -1.41
C GLY A 308 18.98 22.36 -1.68
N ILE A 309 18.17 22.65 -0.64
CA ILE A 309 16.98 23.51 -0.78
C ILE A 309 17.38 24.91 -1.33
N ARG A 310 16.56 25.43 -2.25
CA ARG A 310 16.72 26.77 -2.82
C ARG A 310 16.80 27.82 -1.72
N LYS A 311 17.76 28.75 -1.87
CA LYS A 311 17.89 29.89 -0.97
C LYS A 311 16.65 30.79 -1.06
N GLY A 312 16.03 31.07 0.08
CA GLY A 312 14.82 31.88 0.17
C GLY A 312 13.52 31.09 -0.01
N ALA A 313 13.59 29.76 -0.19
CA ALA A 313 12.41 28.91 -0.16
C ALA A 313 11.72 28.93 1.22
N VAL A 314 10.39 28.83 1.20
CA VAL A 314 9.54 28.76 2.39
C VAL A 314 9.20 27.30 2.67
N LEU A 315 9.59 26.81 3.85
CA LEU A 315 9.19 25.50 4.35
C LEU A 315 7.98 25.64 5.28
N MET A 316 6.85 25.07 4.88
CA MET A 316 5.65 24.97 5.71
C MET A 316 5.59 23.59 6.34
N THR A 317 5.58 23.55 7.67
CA THR A 317 5.72 22.32 8.44
C THR A 317 5.21 22.58 9.85
N ASP A 318 4.70 21.56 10.55
CA ASP A 318 4.21 21.71 11.93
C ASP A 318 5.34 22.06 12.91
N VAL A 319 5.04 22.39 14.17
CA VAL A 319 6.09 22.85 15.11
C VAL A 319 7.05 21.70 15.47
N TYR A 320 8.22 21.66 14.83
CA TYR A 320 9.32 20.76 15.17
C TYR A 320 10.27 21.38 16.19
N GLU A 321 10.76 20.56 17.12
CA GLU A 321 11.90 20.89 17.95
C GLU A 321 13.13 21.11 17.04
N ARG A 322 13.46 22.38 16.79
CA ARG A 322 14.63 22.89 16.04
C ARG A 322 14.94 22.14 14.75
N LEU A 323 14.24 22.53 13.69
CA LEU A 323 14.81 22.40 12.34
C LEU A 323 16.00 23.38 12.22
N PRO A 324 17.13 22.94 11.65
CA PRO A 324 18.40 23.70 11.61
C PRO A 324 18.30 25.05 10.87
N PHE A 325 17.27 25.23 10.02
CA PHE A 325 16.99 26.47 9.31
C PHE A 325 16.23 27.53 10.13
N ALA A 326 15.76 27.18 11.34
CA ALA A 326 15.05 28.11 12.24
C ALA A 326 16.00 29.05 13.02
N GLN A 327 17.13 29.45 12.43
CA GLN A 327 17.89 30.60 12.91
C GLN A 327 17.37 31.85 12.19
N ALA A 328 16.29 32.42 12.72
CA ALA A 328 16.09 33.85 12.54
C ALA A 328 17.30 34.58 13.15
N PRO A 329 17.90 35.56 12.46
CA PRO A 329 18.88 36.42 13.12
C PRO A 329 18.18 37.08 14.30
N ARG A 330 18.71 36.88 15.51
CA ARG A 330 18.33 37.68 16.66
C ARG A 330 18.73 39.12 16.34
N ALA A 331 17.74 39.98 16.12
CA ALA A 331 17.90 41.42 16.23
C ALA A 331 18.01 41.79 17.71
#